data_AF-A0A977L0H9-F1
#
_entry.id   AF-A0A977L0H9-F1
#
_cell.length_a   1.000
_cell.length_b   1.000
_cell.length_c   1.000
_cell.angle_alpha   90.00
_cell.angle_beta   90.00
_cell.angle_gamma   90.00
#
_symmetry.space_group_name_H-M   'P 1'
#
loop_
_entity.id
_entity.type
_entity.pdbx_description
1 polymer ?
#
loop_
_entity_poly.entity_id
_entity_poly.type
_entity_poly.pdbx_seq_one_letter_code
_entity_poly.pdbx_strand_id
1 'polypeptide(L)' 'MSLTNYNFDNFTISLYMDEQEDWLAYFQEMPNISAFGDTPQEALEELKTAWELTKEYYLSQGLSIPIPPKREKILVDVPK' A
#
# COMPACT_ATOMS: atom_id res chain seq x y z
N MET A 1 5.40 -18.44 -5.06
CA MET A 1 3.95 -18.31 -5.32
C MET A 1 3.66 -16.81 -5.39
N SER A 2 3.12 -16.31 -6.51
CA SER A 2 3.10 -14.88 -6.89
C SER A 2 1.96 -14.09 -6.22
N LEU A 3 2.20 -12.79 -6.02
CA LEU A 3 1.26 -11.77 -5.56
C LEU A 3 0.14 -11.44 -6.56
N THR A 4 -0.67 -12.43 -6.90
CA THR A 4 -1.63 -12.33 -8.02
C THR A 4 -2.86 -11.43 -7.79
N ASN A 5 -3.02 -10.74 -6.64
CA ASN A 5 -4.29 -10.06 -6.32
C ASN A 5 -4.18 -8.87 -5.33
N TYR A 6 -3.35 -7.87 -5.65
CA TYR A 6 -3.04 -6.77 -4.72
C TYR A 6 -4.06 -5.62 -4.78
N ASN A 7 -4.94 -5.55 -3.78
CA ASN A 7 -5.52 -4.31 -3.28
C ASN A 7 -5.77 -4.50 -1.77
N PHE A 8 -4.96 -3.85 -0.94
CA PHE A 8 -5.01 -3.94 0.52
C PHE A 8 -6.00 -2.93 1.10
N ASP A 9 -7.29 -3.28 1.16
CA ASP A 9 -8.34 -2.44 1.73
C ASP A 9 -8.58 -1.09 0.99
N ASN A 10 -8.37 -1.10 -0.33
CA ASN A 10 -8.56 0.03 -1.27
C ASN A 10 -7.47 1.10 -1.27
N PHE A 11 -6.36 0.87 -0.58
CA PHE A 11 -5.22 1.78 -0.59
C PHE A 11 -4.48 1.76 -1.93
N THR A 12 -3.91 2.91 -2.30
CA THR A 12 -3.01 2.99 -3.44
C THR A 12 -1.65 2.47 -3.05
N ILE A 13 -1.23 1.35 -3.62
CA ILE A 13 0.13 0.83 -3.42
C ILE A 13 1.05 1.47 -4.45
N SER A 14 2.13 2.08 -3.98
CA SER A 14 3.26 2.47 -4.82
C SER A 14 4.43 1.54 -4.58
N LEU A 15 5.15 1.22 -5.64
CA LEU A 15 6.30 0.34 -5.64
C LEU A 15 7.39 0.99 -6.50
N TYR A 16 8.57 1.19 -5.93
CA TYR A 16 9.72 1.72 -6.67
C TYR A 16 11.02 1.12 -6.13
N MET A 17 12.06 1.13 -6.96
CA MET A 17 13.41 0.73 -6.58
C MET A 17 14.17 1.96 -6.09
N ASP A 18 14.85 1.86 -4.95
CA ASP A 18 15.61 2.94 -4.35
C ASP A 18 17.04 3.05 -4.93
N GLU A 19 17.85 3.96 -4.38
CA GLU A 19 19.23 4.20 -4.82
C GLU A 19 20.21 3.05 -4.49
N GLN A 20 19.80 2.13 -3.61
CA GLN A 20 20.57 0.97 -3.14
C GLN A 20 20.12 -0.33 -3.82
N GLU A 21 19.23 -0.22 -4.82
CA GLU A 21 18.63 -1.34 -5.55
C GLU A 21 17.61 -2.16 -4.74
N ASP A 22 17.14 -1.65 -3.59
CA ASP A 22 16.08 -2.26 -2.81
C ASP A 22 14.70 -1.81 -3.31
N TRP A 23 13.72 -2.72 -3.25
CA TRP A 23 12.33 -2.38 -3.57
C TRP A 23 11.62 -1.82 -2.35
N LEU A 24 11.03 -0.63 -2.50
CA LEU A 24 10.19 0.00 -1.49
C LEU A 24 8.72 0.00 -1.92
N ALA A 25 7.88 -0.62 -1.10
CA ALA A 25 6.42 -0.62 -1.24
C ALA A 25 5.78 0.23 -0.14
N TYR A 26 4.79 1.06 -0.46
CA TYR A 26 4.07 1.88 0.54
C TYR A 26 2.65 2.25 0.10
N PHE A 27 1.79 2.60 1.06
CA PHE A 27 0.48 3.20 0.76
C PHE A 27 0.62 4.69 0.51
N GLN A 28 0.13 5.20 -0.64
CA GLN A 28 0.22 6.64 -0.94
C GLN A 28 -0.51 7.50 0.09
N GLU A 29 -1.65 7.01 0.59
CA GLU A 29 -2.47 7.71 1.56
C GLU A 29 -1.89 7.65 2.99
N MET A 30 -0.98 6.70 3.25
CA MET A 30 -0.29 6.53 4.53
C MET A 30 1.17 6.11 4.30
N PRO A 31 2.06 7.02 3.86
CA PRO A 31 3.43 6.65 3.48
C PRO A 31 4.29 6.12 4.63
N ASN A 32 3.88 6.33 5.87
CA ASN A 32 4.50 5.74 7.05
C ASN A 32 4.26 4.23 7.18
N ILE A 33 3.31 3.66 6.42
CA ILE A 33 3.13 2.22 6.26
C ILE A 33 3.84 1.82 4.97
N SER A 34 5.03 1.28 5.15
CA SER A 34 5.96 0.96 4.09
C SER A 34 6.77 -0.28 4.45
N ALA A 35 7.33 -0.93 3.44
CA ALA A 35 8.28 -2.02 3.62
C ALA A 35 9.27 -2.13 2.47
N PHE A 36 10.43 -2.70 2.78
CA PHE A 36 11.49 -2.98 1.82
C PHE A 36 11.53 -4.47 1.47
N GLY A 37 12.17 -4.81 0.35
CA GLY A 37 12.54 -6.17 -0.01
C GLY A 37 13.53 -6.19 -1.16
N ASP A 38 14.26 -7.30 -1.31
CA ASP A 38 15.26 -7.48 -2.38
C ASP A 38 14.55 -7.63 -3.74
N THR A 39 13.26 -7.95 -3.73
CA THR A 39 12.42 -8.09 -4.92
C THR A 39 11.11 -7.29 -4.80
N PRO A 40 10.46 -6.93 -5.93
CA PRO A 40 9.16 -6.27 -5.90
C PRO A 40 8.12 -7.07 -5.10
N GLN A 41 8.20 -8.39 -5.23
CA GLN A 41 7.32 -9.35 -4.60
C GLN A 41 7.50 -9.33 -3.07
N GLU A 42 8.74 -9.37 -2.61
CA GLU A 42 9.08 -9.38 -1.19
C GLU A 42 8.67 -8.07 -0.52
N ALA A 43 8.98 -6.91 -1.13
CA ALA A 43 8.56 -5.62 -0.59
C ALA A 43 7.04 -5.51 -0.42
N LEU A 44 6.29 -6.09 -1.36
CA LEU A 44 4.83 -6.15 -1.30
C LEU A 44 4.31 -7.17 -0.25
N GLU A 45 4.99 -8.30 -0.03
CA GLU A 45 4.68 -9.26 1.04
C GLU A 45 4.94 -8.64 2.42
N GLU A 46 6.04 -7.92 2.57
CA GLU A 46 6.36 -7.19 3.80
C GLU A 46 5.39 -6.02 4.04
N LEU A 47 4.97 -5.30 2.99
CA LEU A 47 3.94 -4.27 3.11
C LEU A 47 2.61 -4.84 3.60
N LYS A 48 2.23 -6.04 3.14
CA LYS A 48 1.05 -6.75 3.65
C LYS A 48 1.18 -7.01 5.15
N THR A 49 2.33 -7.53 5.59
CA THR A 49 2.59 -7.81 7.00
C THR A 49 2.51 -6.54 7.83
N ALA A 50 3.14 -5.45 7.38
CA ALA A 50 3.07 -4.15 8.04
C ALA A 50 1.63 -3.63 8.16
N TRP A 51 0.80 -3.85 7.12
CA TRP A 51 -0.61 -3.47 7.15
C TRP A 51 -1.44 -4.29 8.14
N GLU A 52 -1.27 -5.62 8.20
CA GLU A 52 -1.98 -6.46 9.17
C GLU A 52 -1.61 -6.10 10.62
N LEU A 53 -0.32 -5.90 10.90
CA LEU A 53 0.15 -5.45 12.22
C LEU A 53 -0.41 -4.08 12.60
N THR A 54 -0.54 -3.17 11.63
CA THR A 54 -1.17 -1.87 11.84
C THR A 54 -2.63 -2.03 12.22
N LYS A 55 -3.40 -2.88 11.52
CA LYS A 55 -4.80 -3.15 11.86
C LYS A 55 -4.94 -3.74 13.26
N GLU A 56 -4.10 -4.70 13.61
CA GLU A 56 -4.07 -5.28 14.96
C GLU A 56 -3.82 -4.22 16.04
N TYR A 57 -2.85 -3.33 15.81
CA TYR A 57 -2.58 -2.23 16.72
C TYR A 57 -3.81 -1.32 16.91
N TYR A 58 -4.44 -0.86 15.82
CA TYR A 58 -5.65 -0.02 15.90
C TYR A 58 -6.76 -0.70 16.70
N LEU A 59 -7.03 -1.98 16.41
CA LEU A 59 -8.04 -2.76 17.13
C LEU A 59 -7.70 -2.90 18.62
N SER A 60 -6.43 -3.11 18.98
CA SER A 60 -5.97 -3.21 20.38
C SER A 60 -6.20 -1.92 21.18
N GLN A 61 -6.20 -0.77 20.50
CA GLN A 61 -6.44 0.55 21.10
C GLN A 61 -7.91 0.97 21.06
N GLY A 62 -8.82 0.13 20.56
CA GLY A 62 -10.23 0.48 20.35
C GLY A 62 -10.46 1.53 19.26
N LEU A 63 -9.52 1.66 18.33
CA LEU A 63 -9.59 2.60 17.20
C LEU A 63 -10.16 1.92 15.95
N SER A 64 -10.79 2.72 15.08
CA SER A 64 -11.27 2.25 13.78
C SER A 64 -10.13 2.12 12.77
N ILE A 65 -10.10 1.03 12.01
CA ILE A 65 -9.13 0.83 10.93
C ILE A 65 -9.25 1.96 9.88
N PRO A 66 -8.15 2.57 9.44
CA PRO A 66 -8.16 3.60 8.41
C PRO A 66 -8.75 3.13 7.08
N ILE A 67 -9.51 4.00 6.42
CA ILE A 67 -10.09 3.77 5.09
C ILE A 67 -9.58 4.87 4.15
N PRO A 68 -9.08 4.54 2.95
CA PRO A 68 -8.59 5.54 2.02
C PRO A 68 -9.75 6.37 1.44
N PRO A 69 -9.51 7.65 1.10
CA PRO A 69 -10.50 8.48 0.42
C PRO A 69 -10.95 7.82 -0.91
N LYS A 70 -12.24 7.95 -1.23
CA LYS A 70 -12.75 7.50 -2.53
C LYS A 70 -12.09 8.30 -3.64
N ARG A 71 -11.48 7.63 -4.62
CA ARG A 71 -11.01 8.29 -5.84
C ARG A 71 -12.24 8.72 -6.66
N GLU A 72 -12.48 10.03 -6.76
CA GLU A 72 -13.39 10.54 -7.78
C GLU A 72 -12.71 10.43 -9.14
N LYS A 73 -13.34 9.70 -10.06
CA LYS A 73 -12.91 9.65 -11.46
C LYS A 73 -13.22 11.02 -12.06
N ILE A 74 -12.22 11.88 -12.20
CA ILE A 74 -12.38 13.09 -13.00
C ILE A 74 -12.49 12.62 -14.45
N LEU A 75 -13.72 12.54 -14.98
CA LEU A 75 -13.96 12.39 -16.41
C LEU A 75 -13.52 13.69 -17.08
N VAL A 76 -12.25 13.79 -17.42
CA VAL A 76 -11.81 14.82 -18.36
C VAL A 76 -12.30 14.40 -19.75
N ASP A 77 -13.40 15.01 -20.18
CA ASP A 77 -13.76 15.03 -21.60
C ASP A 77 -12.59 15.69 -22.33
N VAL A 78 -11.75 14.87 -22.97
CA VAL A 78 -10.73 15.37 -23.90
C VAL A 78 -11.47 15.72 -25.19
N PRO A 79 -11.58 17.01 -25.56
CA PRO A 79 -12.20 17.37 -26.83
C PRO A 79 -11.38 16.80 -28.00
N LYS A 80 -12.11 16.24 -28.97
CA LYS A 80 -11.62 15.55 -30.17
C LYS A 80 -10.83 16.48 -31.10
#